data_AF-A0AAN8MG50-F1
#
_entry.id   AF-A0AAN8MG50-F1
#
_cell.length_a   1.000
_cell.length_b   1.000
_cell.length_c   1.000
_cell.angle_alpha   90.00
_cell.angle_beta   90.00
_cell.angle_gamma   90.00
#
_symmetry.space_group_name_H-M   'P 1'
#
loop_
_entity.id
_entity.type
_entity.pdbx_description
1 polymer ?
#
loop_
_entity_poly.entity_id
_entity_poly.type
_entity_poly.pdbx_seq_one_letter_code
_entity_poly.pdbx_strand_id
1 'polypeptide(L)'
;MEREGGVVMKSVSRPAEEHICSPPAKHFKPEIQKRVLLYVRKESDEVFDALMLKSPTLMALLEAISEKYAVPREKTKIYKKNRGILVNMDDNIIEHYSNEDTFILAIERSADCFRVTLAEI
;
A
#
# COMPACT_ATOMS: atom_id res chain seq x y z
N MET A 1 17.85 -6.14 62.42
CA MET A 1 17.23 -6.88 63.54
C MET A 1 15.85 -6.27 63.72
N GLU A 2 14.85 -6.76 62.98
CA GLU A 2 13.92 -7.88 63.31
C GLU A 2 12.75 -7.36 64.19
N ARG A 3 11.46 -7.63 63.99
CA ARG A 3 10.74 -8.76 63.37
C ARG A 3 9.36 -8.36 62.80
N GLU A 4 8.94 -9.23 61.89
CA GLU A 4 7.66 -9.44 61.23
C GLU A 4 6.56 -10.02 62.16
N GLY A 5 5.29 -9.91 61.72
CA GLY A 5 4.13 -10.68 62.20
C GLY A 5 2.84 -9.88 61.94
N GLY A 6 1.87 -10.27 61.11
CA GLY A 6 1.47 -11.58 60.62
C GLY A 6 0.06 -11.88 61.16
N VAL A 7 -0.99 -11.58 60.38
CA VAL A 7 -2.34 -12.16 60.58
C VAL A 7 -2.92 -12.53 59.22
N VAL A 8 -3.21 -13.83 59.07
CA VAL A 8 -3.86 -14.46 57.92
C VAL A 8 -5.27 -14.90 58.33
N MET A 9 -6.10 -15.12 57.29
CA MET A 9 -7.34 -15.92 57.25
C MET A 9 -8.64 -15.09 57.39
N LYS A 10 -9.74 -15.30 56.65
CA LYS A 10 -10.23 -16.46 55.89
C LYS A 10 -11.05 -16.05 54.65
N SER A 11 -10.90 -16.88 53.63
CA SER A 11 -11.74 -17.07 52.45
C SER A 11 -13.24 -17.17 52.74
N VAL A 12 -14.05 -16.47 51.95
CA VAL A 12 -15.44 -16.84 51.64
C VAL A 12 -15.49 -17.24 50.18
N SER A 13 -15.87 -18.49 49.95
CA SER A 13 -16.11 -19.12 48.66
C SER A 13 -17.57 -19.52 48.56
N ARG A 14 -18.23 -19.24 47.42
CA ARG A 14 -19.41 -19.94 46.83
C ARG A 14 -19.98 -19.12 45.65
N PRO A 15 -20.66 -19.74 44.67
CA PRO A 15 -20.37 -20.98 43.94
C PRO A 15 -20.24 -20.70 42.42
N ALA A 16 -19.88 -21.74 41.66
CA ALA A 16 -19.76 -21.72 40.20
C ALA A 16 -21.12 -21.54 39.50
N GLU A 17 -21.18 -20.61 38.56
CA GLU A 17 -21.99 -20.76 37.34
C GLU A 17 -21.08 -20.44 36.15
N GLU A 18 -20.80 -21.49 35.38
CA GLU A 18 -20.17 -21.45 34.08
C GLU A 18 -21.02 -20.57 33.15
N HIS A 19 -20.62 -19.33 32.93
CA HIS A 19 -21.05 -18.60 31.74
C HIS A 19 -19.92 -18.68 30.72
N ILE A 20 -20.14 -19.59 29.78
CA ILE A 20 -19.39 -19.84 28.55
C ILE A 20 -18.74 -18.53 28.08
N CYS A 21 -17.43 -18.42 28.26
CA CYS A 21 -16.64 -17.40 27.59
C CYS A 21 -16.68 -17.79 26.11
N SER A 22 -17.61 -17.20 25.36
CA SER A 22 -17.62 -17.29 23.91
C SER A 22 -16.24 -16.86 23.42
N PRO A 23 -15.53 -17.66 22.60
CA PRO A 23 -14.26 -17.24 22.06
C PRO A 23 -14.50 -15.90 21.34
N PRO A 24 -13.64 -14.90 21.53
CA PRO A 24 -13.83 -13.60 20.89
C PRO A 24 -14.01 -13.85 19.41
N ALA A 25 -15.18 -13.43 18.89
CA ALA A 25 -15.50 -13.50 17.48
C ALA A 25 -14.27 -13.02 16.73
N LYS A 26 -13.75 -13.85 15.82
CA LYS A 26 -12.61 -13.52 14.97
C LYS A 26 -12.89 -12.14 14.40
N HIS A 27 -12.20 -11.12 14.92
CA HIS A 27 -12.20 -9.82 14.32
C HIS A 27 -11.60 -10.04 12.94
N PHE A 28 -12.45 -10.14 11.91
CA PHE A 28 -12.06 -9.74 10.58
C PHE A 28 -11.70 -8.26 10.71
N LYS A 29 -10.45 -7.99 11.13
CA LYS A 29 -9.83 -6.69 10.85
C LYS A 29 -9.96 -6.57 9.34
N PRO A 30 -10.65 -5.55 8.81
CA PRO A 30 -10.61 -5.32 7.38
C PRO A 30 -9.13 -5.26 7.04
N GLU A 31 -8.68 -6.16 6.16
CA GLU A 31 -7.34 -6.12 5.64
C GLU A 31 -7.13 -4.68 5.16
N ILE A 32 -6.26 -3.94 5.84
CA ILE A 32 -5.99 -2.56 5.47
C ILE A 32 -5.42 -2.67 4.07
N GLN A 33 -6.21 -2.34 3.05
CA GLN A 33 -5.77 -2.36 1.67
C GLN A 33 -4.45 -1.60 1.62
N LYS A 34 -3.37 -2.30 1.25
CA LYS A 34 -2.01 -1.75 1.25
C LYS A 34 -1.95 -0.61 0.26
N ARG A 35 -2.10 0.62 0.73
CA ARG A 35 -1.89 1.83 -0.08
C ARG A 35 -0.40 2.02 -0.29
N VAL A 36 -0.03 2.50 -1.47
CA VAL A 36 1.37 2.76 -1.83
C VAL A 36 1.47 4.18 -2.37
N LEU A 37 2.34 4.99 -1.79
CA LEU A 37 2.72 6.30 -2.32
C LEU A 37 3.92 6.12 -3.24
N LEU A 38 3.85 6.64 -4.45
CA LEU A 38 4.98 6.70 -5.38
C LEU A 38 5.33 8.16 -5.64
N TYR A 39 6.61 8.44 -5.84
CA TYR A 39 7.10 9.75 -6.27
C TYR A 39 7.56 9.68 -7.72
N VAL A 40 6.99 10.54 -8.55
CA VAL A 40 7.31 10.57 -9.99
C VAL A 40 7.69 11.97 -10.42
N ARG A 41 8.57 12.12 -11.39
CA ARG A 41 8.84 13.42 -12.02
C ARG A 41 9.18 13.23 -13.48
N LYS A 42 8.97 14.23 -14.32
CA LYS A 42 9.56 14.19 -15.67
C LYS A 42 11.07 14.42 -15.58
N GLU A 43 11.81 13.98 -16.58
CA GLU A 43 13.28 14.11 -16.61
C GLU A 43 13.74 15.57 -16.47
N SER A 44 12.96 16.52 -17.00
CA SER A 44 13.21 17.96 -16.94
C SER A 44 12.86 18.62 -15.60
N ASP A 45 12.10 17.94 -14.74
CA ASP A 45 11.49 18.57 -13.56
C ASP A 45 12.35 18.28 -12.33
N GLU A 46 12.59 19.26 -11.46
CA GLU A 46 13.36 19.07 -10.22
C GLU A 46 12.50 18.56 -9.05
N VAL A 47 11.18 18.71 -9.17
CA VAL A 47 10.21 18.37 -8.12
C VAL A 47 9.49 17.07 -8.45
N PHE A 48 9.21 16.29 -7.41
CA PHE A 48 8.42 15.07 -7.52
C PHE A 48 6.95 15.33 -7.26
N ASP A 49 6.15 14.68 -8.08
CA ASP A 49 4.73 14.49 -7.93
C ASP A 49 4.43 13.24 -7.12
N ALA A 50 3.57 13.39 -6.11
CA ALA A 50 3.01 12.25 -5.39
C ALA A 50 1.88 11.57 -6.18
N LEU A 51 1.95 10.25 -6.31
CA LEU A 51 0.88 9.37 -6.79
C LEU A 51 0.51 8.38 -5.69
N MET A 52 -0.69 8.53 -5.13
CA MET A 52 -1.21 7.62 -4.10
C MET A 52 -2.05 6.52 -4.76
N LEU A 53 -1.57 5.28 -4.69
CA LEU A 53 -2.31 4.11 -5.16
C LEU A 53 -3.20 3.59 -4.03
N LYS A 54 -4.52 3.53 -4.29
CA LYS A 54 -5.51 3.02 -3.33
C LYS A 54 -5.33 1.52 -3.06
N SER A 55 -4.81 0.79 -4.04
CA SER A 55 -4.40 -0.61 -3.99
C SER A 55 -3.19 -0.79 -4.93
N PRO A 56 -2.34 -1.80 -4.71
CA PRO A 56 -1.15 -2.02 -5.53
C PRO A 56 -1.49 -2.76 -6.82
N THR A 57 -2.36 -2.17 -7.66
CA THR A 57 -2.79 -2.74 -8.94
C THR A 57 -2.47 -1.81 -10.10
N LEU A 58 -2.33 -2.37 -11.31
CA LEU A 58 -2.10 -1.63 -12.55
C LEU A 58 -3.22 -0.63 -12.80
N MET A 59 -4.46 -1.02 -12.52
CA MET A 59 -5.60 -0.11 -12.66
C MET A 59 -5.48 1.09 -11.73
N ALA A 60 -5.14 0.90 -10.46
CA ALA A 60 -4.97 2.02 -9.53
C ALA A 60 -3.84 2.96 -9.96
N LEU A 61 -2.74 2.43 -10.51
CA LEU A 61 -1.67 3.23 -11.09
C LEU A 61 -2.16 4.04 -12.30
N LEU A 62 -2.87 3.40 -13.21
CA LEU A 62 -3.46 4.07 -14.37
C LEU A 62 -4.42 5.18 -13.95
N GLU A 63 -5.28 4.94 -12.95
CA GLU A 63 -6.20 5.96 -12.41
C GLU A 63 -5.44 7.17 -11.86
N ALA A 64 -4.43 6.96 -11.02
CA ALA A 64 -3.65 8.04 -10.43
C ALA A 64 -2.93 8.88 -11.51
N ILE A 65 -2.38 8.23 -12.54
CA ILE A 65 -1.71 8.92 -13.66
C ILE A 65 -2.72 9.67 -14.52
N SER A 66 -3.88 9.07 -14.82
CA SER A 66 -4.96 9.70 -15.57
C SER A 66 -5.50 10.94 -14.86
N GLU A 67 -5.72 10.86 -13.56
CA GLU A 67 -6.20 11.98 -12.74
C GLU A 67 -5.17 13.12 -12.71
N LYS A 68 -3.88 12.80 -12.57
CA LYS A 68 -2.84 13.82 -12.42
C LYS A 68 -2.38 14.46 -13.72
N TYR A 69 -2.30 13.70 -14.80
CA TYR A 69 -1.73 14.14 -16.08
C TYR A 69 -2.74 14.16 -17.24
N ALA A 70 -4.03 13.98 -16.95
CA ALA A 70 -5.12 14.01 -17.94
C ALA A 70 -4.93 13.02 -19.11
N VAL A 71 -4.37 11.85 -18.82
CA VAL A 71 -4.15 10.79 -19.83
C VAL A 71 -5.37 9.87 -19.90
N PRO A 72 -5.94 9.57 -21.08
CA PRO A 72 -7.10 8.67 -21.20
C PRO A 72 -6.78 7.23 -20.76
N ARG A 73 -7.64 6.59 -19.97
CA ARG A 73 -7.39 5.25 -19.40
C ARG A 73 -7.35 4.17 -20.48
N GLU A 74 -8.33 4.19 -21.38
CA GLU A 74 -8.61 3.12 -22.35
C GLU A 74 -7.52 2.98 -23.43
N LYS A 75 -6.78 4.07 -23.66
CA LYS A 75 -5.80 4.18 -24.74
C LYS A 75 -4.36 4.29 -24.20
N THR A 76 -4.16 4.00 -22.91
CA THR A 76 -2.85 4.11 -22.27
C THR A 76 -2.24 2.74 -21.99
N LYS A 77 -0.95 2.59 -22.33
CA LYS A 77 -0.12 1.45 -21.95
C LYS A 77 0.95 1.91 -20.98
N ILE A 78 1.16 1.15 -19.91
CA ILE A 78 2.13 1.47 -18.85
C ILE A 78 3.29 0.47 -18.92
N TYR A 79 4.50 1.00 -18.91
CA TYR A 79 5.73 0.23 -18.96
C TYR A 79 6.65 0.59 -17.79
N LYS A 80 7.38 -0.41 -17.29
CA LYS A 80 8.54 -0.19 -16.44
C LYS A 80 9.80 -0.16 -17.31
N LYS A 81 10.71 0.77 -17.07
CA LYS A 81 12.07 0.76 -17.66
C LYS A 81 13.09 0.46 -16.58
N ASN A 82 13.87 -0.60 -16.76
CA ASN A 82 15.00 -0.92 -15.89
C ASN A 82 16.22 -1.27 -16.76
N ARG A 83 17.32 -0.53 -16.60
CA ARG A 83 18.60 -0.73 -17.32
C ARG A 83 18.43 -0.89 -18.83
N GLY A 84 17.54 -0.10 -19.44
CA GLY A 84 17.27 -0.11 -20.88
C GLY A 84 16.23 -1.15 -21.34
N ILE A 85 15.81 -2.07 -20.48
CA ILE A 85 14.74 -3.04 -20.78
C ILE A 85 13.39 -2.42 -20.45
N LEU A 86 12.45 -2.50 -21.40
CA LEU A 86 11.05 -2.14 -21.20
C LEU A 86 10.23 -3.38 -20.86
N VAL A 87 9.48 -3.30 -19.76
CA VAL A 87 8.61 -4.36 -19.26
C VAL A 87 7.18 -3.85 -19.28
N ASN A 88 6.25 -4.62 -19.84
CA ASN A 88 4.83 -4.30 -19.76
C ASN A 88 4.36 -4.50 -18.31
N MET A 89 3.71 -3.50 -17.71
CA MET A 89 3.31 -3.62 -16.31
C MET A 89 2.07 -4.51 -16.17
N ASP A 90 2.04 -5.26 -15.07
CA ASP A 90 0.89 -6.00 -14.55
C ASP A 90 0.81 -5.82 -13.02
N ASP A 91 -0.22 -6.36 -12.38
CA ASP A 91 -0.43 -6.24 -10.93
C ASP A 91 0.74 -6.80 -10.12
N ASN A 92 1.37 -7.91 -10.56
CA ASN A 92 2.48 -8.52 -9.82
C ASN A 92 3.68 -7.57 -9.73
N ILE A 93 3.94 -6.80 -10.79
CA ILE A 93 5.01 -5.78 -10.77
C ILE A 93 4.66 -4.64 -9.80
N ILE A 94 3.39 -4.19 -9.77
CA ILE A 94 2.96 -3.08 -8.89
C ILE A 94 3.01 -3.48 -7.42
N GLU A 95 2.66 -4.73 -7.09
CA GLU A 95 2.69 -5.28 -5.72
C GLU A 95 4.07 -5.19 -5.06
N HIS A 96 5.13 -5.18 -5.86
CA HIS A 96 6.51 -5.09 -5.39
C HIS A 96 6.99 -3.67 -5.14
N TYR A 97 6.23 -2.63 -5.53
CA TYR A 97 6.62 -1.27 -5.20
C TYR A 97 6.50 -0.99 -3.70
N SER A 98 7.50 -0.29 -3.20
CA SER A 98 7.57 0.17 -1.83
C SER A 98 7.04 1.59 -1.72
N ASN A 99 6.66 1.95 -0.49
CA ASN A 99 6.23 3.30 -0.21
C ASN A 99 7.38 4.27 -0.48
N GLU A 100 7.07 5.35 -1.18
CA GLU A 100 8.00 6.43 -1.56
C GLU A 100 9.02 6.06 -2.64
N ASP A 101 8.84 4.94 -3.34
CA ASP A 101 9.66 4.60 -4.51
C ASP A 101 9.61 5.73 -5.55
N THR A 102 10.79 6.08 -6.07
CA THR A 102 10.99 7.22 -6.97
C THR A 102 11.17 6.79 -8.42
N PHE A 103 10.51 7.48 -9.35
CA PHE A 103 10.62 7.18 -10.77
C PHE A 103 10.74 8.45 -11.62
N ILE A 104 11.44 8.33 -12.75
CA ILE A 104 11.27 9.23 -13.88
C ILE A 104 10.05 8.76 -14.69
N LEU A 105 9.12 9.68 -14.93
CA LEU A 105 7.92 9.48 -15.71
C LEU A 105 8.08 10.07 -17.12
N ALA A 106 7.91 9.24 -18.12
CA ALA A 106 7.77 9.67 -19.51
C ALA A 106 6.35 9.38 -20.00
N ILE A 107 5.69 10.39 -20.57
CA ILE A 107 4.37 10.25 -21.19
C ILE A 107 4.52 10.68 -22.65
N GLU A 108 4.34 9.74 -23.56
CA GLU A 108 4.45 9.95 -25.00
C GLU A 108 3.11 9.66 -25.65
N ARG A 109 2.67 10.53 -26.56
CA ARG A 109 1.47 10.32 -27.37
C ARG A 109 1.88 9.82 -28.76
N SER A 110 1.29 8.72 -29.20
CA SER A 110 1.49 8.17 -30.54
C SER A 110 0.14 7.95 -31.21
N ALA A 111 -0.16 8.71 -32.27
CA ALA A 111 -1.43 8.72 -33.00
C ALA A 111 -2.66 8.79 -32.07
N ASP A 112 -3.18 7.63 -31.66
CA ASP A 112 -4.39 7.45 -30.85
C ASP A 112 -4.14 6.78 -29.48
N CYS A 113 -2.89 6.53 -29.10
CA CYS A 113 -2.55 5.93 -27.82
C CYS A 113 -1.51 6.73 -27.04
N PHE A 114 -1.49 6.51 -25.74
CA PHE A 114 -0.48 7.03 -24.83
C PHE A 114 0.40 5.88 -24.35
N ARG A 115 1.70 6.16 -24.33
CA ARG A 115 2.71 5.31 -23.70
C ARG A 115 3.21 6.02 -22.47
N VAL A 116 3.04 5.39 -21.32
CA VAL A 116 3.55 5.85 -20.04
C VAL A 116 4.69 4.92 -19.63
N THR A 117 5.83 5.50 -19.24
CA THR A 117 7.01 4.74 -18.78
C THR A 117 7.45 5.24 -17.42
N LEU A 118 7.62 4.33 -16.46
CA LEU A 118 8.24 4.60 -15.15
C LEU A 118 9.65 4.00 -15.16
N ALA A 119 10.68 4.83 -15.00
CA ALA A 119 12.07 4.42 -14.90
C ALA A 119 12.59 4.62 -13.47
N GLU A 120 13.14 3.55 -12.88
CA GLU A 120 13.77 3.61 -11.55
C GLU A 120 15.02 4.53 -11.59
N ILE A 121 15.26 5.25 -10.48
CA ILE A 121 16.39 6.16 -10.27
C ILE A 121 17.40 5.51 -9.34
#